data_AF-A0A9I9CV55-F1
#
_entry.id   AF-A0A9I9CV55-F1
#
_cell.length_a   1.000
_cell.length_b   1.000
_cell.length_c   1.000
_cell.angle_alpha   90.00
_cell.angle_beta   90.00
_cell.angle_gamma   90.00
#
_symmetry.space_group_name_H-M   'P 1'
#
loop_
_entity.id
_entity.type
_entity.pdbx_description
1 polymer ?
#
loop_
_entity_poly.entity_id
_entity_poly.type
_entity_poly.pdbx_seq_one_letter_code
_entity_poly.pdbx_strand_id
1 'polypeptide(L)'
;MFQVNPDFLYYLHGRHRATLQYDVGRDIFLLHNIKFKIDKANARISNANEELRLVETNSSATKNMTATKLKIPEPKTFNGSRKAKELENFLWDIEKYFKAAHIPKQGREGMASIYLYGHTKL
;
A
#
# COMPACT_ATOMS: atom_id res chain seq x y z
N MET A 1 5.04 44.06 58.43
CA MET A 1 3.97 43.08 58.09
C MET A 1 3.28 43.61 56.84
N PHE A 2 3.49 43.01 55.66
CA PHE A 2 2.89 43.52 54.41
C PHE A 2 1.44 43.09 54.34
N GLN A 3 0.53 44.07 54.39
CA GLN A 3 -0.89 43.84 54.32
C GLN A 3 -1.26 43.56 52.86
N VAL A 4 -1.48 42.29 52.52
CA VAL A 4 -1.94 41.89 51.19
C VAL A 4 -3.38 42.39 51.03
N ASN A 5 -3.58 43.28 50.07
CA ASN A 5 -4.89 43.85 49.80
C ASN A 5 -5.85 42.74 49.29
N PRO A 6 -7.02 42.53 49.94
CA PRO A 6 -7.95 41.46 49.59
C PRO A 6 -8.54 41.58 48.18
N ASP A 7 -8.55 42.78 47.57
CA ASP A 7 -9.00 42.98 46.20
C ASP A 7 -8.07 42.34 45.16
N PHE A 8 -6.77 42.21 45.48
CA PHE A 8 -5.82 41.51 44.61
C PHE A 8 -6.10 40.00 44.53
N LEU A 9 -6.63 39.40 45.60
CA LEU A 9 -6.99 37.98 45.61
C LEU A 9 -8.22 37.73 44.73
N TYR A 10 -9.21 38.64 44.73
CA TYR A 10 -10.35 38.57 43.81
C TYR A 10 -9.93 38.77 42.35
N TYR A 11 -9.03 39.72 42.09
CA TYR A 11 -8.53 39.99 40.74
C TYR A 11 -7.72 38.82 40.15
N LEU A 12 -6.91 38.15 40.97
CA LEU A 12 -6.12 37.00 40.56
C LEU A 12 -6.98 35.73 40.37
N HIS A 13 -7.97 35.49 41.25
CA HIS A 13 -8.90 34.36 41.09
C HIS A 13 -9.77 34.50 39.83
N GLY A 14 -10.22 35.71 39.50
CA GLY A 14 -11.01 35.99 38.30
C GLY A 14 -10.23 35.81 37.01
N ARG A 15 -8.95 36.21 36.97
CA ARG A 15 -8.09 36.08 35.78
C ARG A 15 -7.73 34.62 35.48
N HIS A 16 -7.36 33.83 36.50
CA HIS A 16 -7.01 32.43 36.31
C HIS A 16 -8.18 31.58 35.79
N ARG A 17 -9.40 31.90 36.23
CA ARG A 17 -10.62 31.18 35.83
C ARG A 17 -11.05 31.52 34.40
N ALA A 18 -10.88 32.77 33.97
CA ALA A 18 -11.21 33.20 32.62
C ALA A 18 -10.25 32.62 31.57
N THR A 19 -8.93 32.63 31.82
CA THR A 19 -7.94 32.16 30.83
C THR A 19 -7.99 30.65 30.60
N LEU A 20 -8.27 29.85 31.64
CA LEU A 20 -8.38 28.38 31.51
C LEU A 20 -9.65 27.95 30.77
N GLN A 21 -10.75 28.70 30.89
CA GLN A 21 -12.02 28.36 30.27
C GLN A 21 -12.02 28.60 28.74
N TYR A 22 -11.24 29.58 28.26
CA TYR A 22 -11.07 29.85 26.82
C TYR A 22 -10.15 28.84 26.10
N ASP A 23 -9.22 28.19 26.79
CA ASP A 23 -8.37 27.13 26.21
C ASP A 23 -9.11 25.79 26.12
N VAL A 24 -9.72 25.34 27.23
CA VAL A 24 -10.37 24.01 27.29
C VAL A 24 -11.57 23.91 26.33
N GLY A 25 -12.36 24.98 26.16
CA GLY A 25 -13.51 24.97 25.25
C GLY A 25 -13.13 24.84 23.77
N ARG A 26 -12.02 25.46 23.36
CA ARG A 26 -11.50 25.35 21.98
C ARG A 26 -10.94 23.95 21.73
N ASP A 27 -10.21 23.41 22.70
CA ASP A 27 -9.66 22.06 22.61
C ASP A 27 -10.77 21.01 22.48
N ILE A 28 -11.83 21.11 23.28
CA ILE A 28 -12.99 20.22 23.19
C ILE A 28 -13.66 20.30 21.81
N PHE A 29 -13.83 21.51 21.25
CA PHE A 29 -14.41 21.69 19.93
C PHE A 29 -13.54 21.10 18.82
N LEU A 30 -12.23 21.34 18.86
CA LEU A 30 -11.28 20.78 17.90
C LEU A 30 -11.22 19.26 17.98
N LEU A 31 -11.20 18.70 19.19
CA LEU A 31 -11.22 17.25 19.41
C LEU A 31 -12.49 16.60 18.84
N HIS A 32 -13.66 17.19 19.04
CA HIS A 32 -14.90 16.69 18.44
C HIS A 32 -14.85 16.71 16.91
N ASN A 33 -14.33 17.78 16.31
CA ASN A 33 -14.21 17.87 14.85
C ASN A 33 -13.21 16.84 14.30
N ILE A 34 -12.07 16.67 14.97
CA ILE A 34 -11.07 15.65 14.62
C ILE A 34 -11.69 14.25 14.73
N LYS A 35 -12.36 13.95 15.85
CA LYS A 35 -13.02 12.66 16.07
C LYS A 35 -14.07 12.38 14.98
N PHE A 36 -14.91 13.36 14.66
CA PHE A 36 -15.91 13.25 13.60
C PHE A 36 -15.30 12.94 12.24
N LYS A 37 -14.19 13.62 11.88
CA LYS A 37 -13.48 13.35 10.62
C LYS A 37 -12.86 11.96 10.61
N ILE A 38 -12.28 11.51 11.72
CA ILE A 38 -11.73 10.15 11.87
C ILE A 38 -12.83 9.11 11.69
N ASP A 39 -13.97 9.27 12.35
CA ASP A 39 -15.07 8.31 12.26
C ASP A 39 -15.61 8.23 10.83
N LYS A 40 -15.73 9.37 10.14
CA LYS A 40 -16.09 9.41 8.71
C LYS A 40 -15.07 8.73 7.81
N ALA A 41 -13.77 8.90 8.09
CA ALA A 41 -12.70 8.24 7.34
C ALA A 41 -12.72 6.72 7.58
N ASN A 42 -12.92 6.29 8.82
CA ASN A 42 -13.01 4.88 9.18
C ASN A 42 -14.20 4.19 8.49
N ALA A 43 -15.36 4.85 8.42
CA ALA A 43 -16.52 4.33 7.69
C ALA A 43 -16.21 4.13 6.20
N ARG A 44 -15.49 5.08 5.57
CA ARG A 44 -15.06 4.97 4.16
C ARG A 44 -14.07 3.84 3.95
N ILE A 45 -13.10 3.67 4.85
CA ILE A 45 -12.12 2.57 4.80
C ILE A 45 -12.83 1.22 4.95
N SER A 46 -13.77 1.10 5.89
CA SER A 46 -14.56 -0.11 6.08
C SER A 46 -15.33 -0.47 4.81
N ASN A 47 -15.98 0.50 4.18
CA ASN A 47 -16.70 0.28 2.93
C ASN A 47 -15.77 -0.16 1.79
N ALA A 48 -14.65 0.52 1.61
CA ALA A 48 -13.67 0.17 0.59
C ALA A 48 -13.08 -1.24 0.79
N ASN A 49 -12.86 -1.64 2.04
CA ASN A 49 -12.39 -2.99 2.36
C ASN A 49 -13.43 -4.06 2.04
N GLU A 50 -14.71 -3.81 2.30
CA GLU A 50 -15.80 -4.73 1.91
C GLU A 50 -15.93 -4.84 0.38
N GLU A 51 -15.83 -3.72 -0.35
CA GLU A 51 -15.82 -3.71 -1.82
C GLU A 51 -14.62 -4.48 -2.39
N LEU A 52 -13.42 -4.29 -1.82
CA LEU A 52 -12.23 -5.06 -2.19
C LEU A 52 -12.40 -6.55 -1.91
N ARG A 53 -12.99 -6.93 -0.77
CA ARG A 53 -13.24 -8.34 -0.43
C ARG A 53 -14.14 -9.01 -1.45
N LEU A 54 -15.19 -8.33 -1.91
CA LEU A 54 -16.08 -8.82 -2.96
C LEU A 54 -15.37 -8.97 -4.30
N VAL A 55 -14.49 -8.02 -4.65
CA VAL A 55 -13.66 -8.10 -5.86
C VAL A 55 -12.65 -9.23 -5.76
N GLU A 56 -12.03 -9.49 -4.61
CA GLU A 56 -11.10 -10.61 -4.42
C GLU A 56 -11.80 -11.97 -4.47
N THR A 57 -12.99 -12.10 -3.85
CA THR A 57 -13.78 -13.34 -3.95
C THR A 57 -14.26 -13.60 -5.37
N ASN A 58 -14.67 -12.55 -6.09
CA ASN A 58 -15.05 -12.65 -7.49
C ASN A 58 -13.84 -12.80 -8.41
N SER A 59 -12.67 -12.29 -8.05
CA SER A 59 -11.41 -12.53 -8.76
C SER A 59 -10.94 -13.96 -8.56
N SER A 60 -11.18 -14.58 -7.40
CA SER A 60 -10.95 -16.02 -7.19
C SER A 60 -11.95 -16.86 -7.99
N ALA A 61 -13.25 -16.51 -7.97
CA ALA A 61 -14.28 -17.19 -8.75
C ALA A 61 -14.11 -17.02 -10.28
N THR A 62 -13.68 -15.83 -10.75
CA THR A 62 -13.39 -15.58 -12.17
C THR A 62 -12.02 -16.09 -12.59
N LYS A 63 -11.01 -16.11 -11.72
CA LYS A 63 -9.73 -16.83 -11.97
C LYS A 63 -9.96 -18.34 -12.09
N ASN A 64 -11.01 -18.87 -11.46
CA ASN A 64 -11.42 -20.26 -11.62
C ASN A 64 -12.30 -20.51 -12.87
N MET A 65 -12.96 -19.48 -13.44
CA MET A 65 -13.78 -19.61 -14.66
C MET A 65 -13.09 -19.14 -15.94
N THR A 66 -11.99 -18.37 -15.86
CA THR A 66 -11.19 -17.94 -17.03
C THR A 66 -9.74 -18.38 -16.95
N ALA A 67 -9.44 -19.41 -16.16
CA ALA A 67 -8.36 -20.33 -16.50
C ALA A 67 -8.76 -21.19 -17.73
N THR A 68 -9.23 -20.53 -18.80
CA THR A 68 -8.89 -21.00 -20.14
C THR A 68 -7.38 -21.18 -20.07
N LYS A 69 -6.91 -22.42 -20.16
CA LYS A 69 -5.50 -22.82 -20.27
C LYS A 69 -4.90 -22.11 -21.49
N LEU A 70 -4.71 -20.80 -21.41
CA LEU A 70 -3.87 -20.04 -22.31
C LEU A 70 -2.48 -20.56 -21.97
N LYS A 71 -2.03 -21.55 -22.77
CA LYS A 71 -0.66 -22.02 -22.72
C LYS A 71 0.19 -20.77 -22.91
N ILE A 72 0.86 -20.35 -21.84
CA ILE A 72 1.79 -19.23 -21.91
C ILE A 72 2.85 -19.65 -22.91
N PRO A 73 3.04 -18.91 -24.01
CA PRO A 73 4.04 -19.28 -25.00
C PRO A 73 5.42 -19.27 -24.35
N GLU A 74 6.16 -20.34 -24.56
CA GLU A 74 7.53 -20.44 -24.04
C GLU A 74 8.43 -19.38 -24.71
N PRO A 75 9.33 -18.76 -23.95
CA PRO A 75 10.21 -17.75 -24.47
C PRO A 75 11.25 -18.40 -25.40
N LYS A 76 11.67 -17.66 -26.43
CA LYS A 76 12.68 -18.12 -27.37
C LYS A 76 14.03 -18.23 -26.66
N THR A 77 14.76 -19.30 -26.94
CA THR A 77 16.14 -19.44 -26.45
C THR A 77 17.06 -18.39 -27.08
N PHE A 78 17.95 -17.82 -26.27
CA PHE A 78 19.03 -16.99 -26.74
C PHE A 78 20.15 -17.88 -27.28
N ASN A 79 20.64 -17.58 -28.48
CA ASN A 79 21.66 -18.39 -29.17
C ASN A 79 23.08 -17.82 -29.02
N GLY A 80 23.31 -16.88 -28.10
CA GLY A 80 24.61 -16.23 -27.93
C GLY A 80 24.95 -15.20 -29.02
N SER A 81 23.94 -14.64 -29.70
CA SER A 81 24.14 -13.58 -30.69
C SER A 81 24.93 -12.40 -30.11
N ARG A 82 25.92 -11.91 -30.87
CA ARG A 82 26.75 -10.74 -30.49
C ARG A 82 26.02 -9.40 -30.64
N LYS A 83 24.73 -9.40 -30.99
CA LYS A 83 23.92 -8.19 -31.12
C LYS A 83 23.27 -7.84 -29.78
N ALA A 84 23.62 -6.68 -29.22
CA ALA A 84 23.05 -6.17 -27.97
C ALA A 84 21.51 -6.12 -28.00
N LYS A 85 20.91 -5.79 -29.15
CA LYS A 85 19.45 -5.72 -29.29
C LYS A 85 18.76 -7.07 -29.11
N GLU A 86 19.39 -8.15 -29.56
CA GLU A 86 18.84 -9.50 -29.42
C GLU A 86 18.91 -9.98 -27.96
N LEU A 87 19.95 -9.58 -27.23
CA LEU A 87 20.06 -9.83 -25.79
C LEU A 87 19.01 -9.04 -24.98
N GLU A 88 18.80 -7.76 -25.31
CA GLU A 88 17.80 -6.92 -24.66
C GLU A 88 16.38 -7.47 -24.87
N ASN A 89 16.04 -7.85 -26.10
CA ASN A 89 14.75 -8.47 -26.42
C ASN A 89 14.53 -9.76 -25.63
N PHE A 90 15.57 -10.61 -25.54
CA PHE A 90 15.52 -11.85 -24.78
C PHE A 90 15.23 -11.62 -23.29
N LEU A 91 15.92 -10.68 -22.64
CA LEU A 91 15.70 -10.35 -21.23
C LEU A 91 14.27 -9.88 -20.99
N TRP A 92 13.74 -9.05 -21.91
CA TRP A 92 12.38 -8.55 -21.83
C TRP A 92 11.34 -9.66 -22.02
N ASP A 93 11.55 -10.57 -22.96
CA ASP A 93 10.67 -11.72 -23.20
C ASP A 93 10.65 -12.68 -22.00
N ILE A 94 11.81 -12.97 -21.39
CA ILE A 94 11.94 -13.83 -20.20
C ILE A 94 11.28 -13.19 -18.98
N GLU A 95 11.43 -11.88 -18.77
CA GLU A 95 10.79 -11.19 -17.66
C GLU A 95 9.26 -11.24 -17.77
N LYS A 96 8.73 -11.05 -18.98
CA LYS A 96 7.30 -11.19 -19.26
C LYS A 96 6.80 -12.61 -19.04
N TYR A 97 7.55 -13.61 -19.50
CA TYR A 97 7.22 -15.00 -19.28
C TYR A 97 7.14 -15.31 -17.78
N PHE A 98 8.11 -14.89 -16.97
CA PHE A 98 8.07 -15.11 -15.53
C PHE A 98 6.91 -14.42 -14.83
N LYS A 99 6.50 -13.22 -15.30
CA LYS A 99 5.30 -12.53 -14.80
C LYS A 99 4.04 -13.30 -15.17
N ALA A 100 3.90 -13.74 -16.42
CA ALA A 100 2.74 -14.48 -16.90
C ALA A 100 2.63 -15.87 -16.25
N ALA A 101 3.76 -16.56 -16.05
CA ALA A 101 3.84 -17.89 -15.46
C ALA A 101 3.85 -17.88 -13.92
N HIS A 102 3.72 -16.69 -13.30
CA HIS A 102 3.76 -16.52 -11.84
C HIS A 102 4.99 -17.17 -11.17
N ILE A 103 6.14 -17.16 -11.84
CA ILE A 103 7.37 -17.77 -11.33
C ILE A 103 7.95 -16.89 -10.20
N PRO A 104 8.20 -17.45 -8.99
CA PRO A 104 8.74 -16.72 -7.86
C PRO A 104 10.18 -16.26 -8.13
N LYS A 105 10.58 -15.10 -7.58
CA LYS A 105 11.88 -14.47 -7.88
C LYS A 105 13.07 -15.39 -7.61
N GLN A 106 13.00 -16.20 -6.56
CA GLN A 106 14.06 -17.10 -6.11
C GLN A 106 14.45 -18.18 -7.14
N GLY A 107 13.56 -18.52 -8.09
CA GLY A 107 13.82 -19.53 -9.13
C GLY A 107 14.06 -18.97 -10.54
N ARG A 108 14.01 -17.64 -10.70
CA ARG A 108 14.06 -17.01 -12.03
C ARG A 108 15.42 -17.13 -12.69
N GLU A 109 16.49 -17.00 -11.92
CA GLU A 109 17.87 -17.05 -12.42
C GLU A 109 18.21 -18.42 -13.01
N GLY A 110 17.87 -19.49 -12.29
CA GLY A 110 18.03 -20.87 -12.78
C GLY A 110 17.20 -21.16 -14.03
N MET A 111 15.95 -20.69 -14.07
CA MET A 111 15.09 -20.84 -15.26
C MET A 111 15.61 -20.02 -16.45
N ALA A 112 16.08 -18.78 -16.23
CA ALA A 112 16.62 -17.94 -17.29
C ALA A 112 17.88 -18.57 -17.92
N SER A 113 18.68 -19.29 -17.12
CA SER A 113 19.85 -20.03 -17.61
C SER A 113 19.49 -21.11 -18.63
N ILE A 114 18.34 -21.79 -18.50
CA ILE A 114 17.86 -22.81 -19.46
C ILE A 114 17.62 -22.19 -20.84
N TYR A 115 17.12 -20.95 -20.86
CA TYR A 115 16.86 -20.23 -22.09
C TYR A 115 18.07 -19.47 -22.63
N LEU A 116 19.10 -19.24 -21.80
CA LEU A 116 20.34 -18.56 -22.20
C LEU A 116 21.27 -19.46 -23.01
N TYR A 117 21.29 -20.76 -22.68
CA TYR A 117 22.09 -21.79 -23.35
C TYR A 117 21.12 -22.82 -23.90
N GLY A 118 20.46 -22.49 -25.01
CA GLY A 118 19.30 -23.22 -25.51
C GLY A 118 19.46 -24.73 -25.38
N HIS A 119 18.57 -25.35 -24.57
CA HIS A 119 18.48 -26.79 -24.29
C HIS A 119 19.58 -27.64 -24.93
N THR A 120 20.75 -27.74 -24.28
CA THR A 120 21.57 -28.93 -24.47
C THR A 120 20.93 -30.00 -23.58
N LYS A 121 20.16 -30.90 -24.21
CA LYS A 121 19.88 -32.22 -23.63
C LYS A 121 21.22 -32.78 -23.15
N LEU A 122 21.31 -33.07 -21.85
CA LEU A 122 22.17 -34.16 -21.37
C LEU A 122 21.48 -35.49 -21.70
#